data_AF-A0A2D7JZ87-F1
#
_entry.id   AF-A0A2D7JZ87-F1
#
_cell.length_a   1.000
_cell.length_b   1.000
_cell.length_c   1.000
_cell.angle_alpha   90.00
_cell.angle_beta   90.00
_cell.angle_gamma   90.00
#
_symmetry.space_group_name_H-M   'P 1'
#
loop_
_entity.id
_entity.type
_entity.pdbx_description
1 polymer ?
#
loop_
_entity_poly.entity_id
_entity_poly.type
_entity_poly.pdbx_seq_one_letter_code
_entity_poly.pdbx_strand_id
1 'polypeptide(L)' 'ALAILSSFDEGPDLVLYYKFLMVLNGDKGYDLHFNSTDKLSESQKAYAKKQYNLFKKWYSDWNK' A
#
# COMPACT_ATOMS: atom_id res chain seq x y z
N ALA A 1 11.47 -3.39 7.22
CA ALA A 1 10.30 -3.57 6.33
C ALA A 1 9.15 -2.65 6.70
N LEU A 2 8.73 -2.60 7.98
CA LEU A 2 7.62 -1.74 8.44
C LEU A 2 7.82 -0.24 8.14
N ALA A 3 9.01 0.31 8.42
CA ALA A 3 9.29 1.74 8.23
C ALA A 3 8.98 2.28 6.82
N ILE A 4 9.14 1.45 5.77
CA ILE A 4 8.86 1.86 4.39
C ILE A 4 7.35 1.97 4.13
N LEU A 5 6.53 1.13 4.75
CA LEU A 5 5.08 1.26 4.67
C LEU A 5 4.59 2.44 5.51
N SER A 6 5.24 2.71 6.66
CA SER A 6 4.92 3.85 7.52
C SER A 6 5.25 5.19 6.85
N SER A 7 6.32 5.27 6.06
CA SER A 7 6.69 6.53 5.38
C SER A 7 5.66 7.00 4.33
N PHE A 8 4.69 6.17 3.94
CA PHE A 8 3.61 6.62 3.06
C PHE A 8 2.69 7.64 3.72
N ASP A 9 2.62 7.68 5.05
CA ASP A 9 1.83 8.66 5.83
C ASP A 9 2.41 10.08 5.78
N GLU A 10 3.67 10.21 5.37
CA GLU A 10 4.38 11.49 5.31
C GLU A 10 4.16 12.24 3.98
N GLY A 11 3.52 11.59 3.00
CA GLY A 11 3.37 12.10 1.63
C GLY A 11 1.94 12.50 1.25
N PRO A 12 1.75 13.32 0.20
CA PRO A 12 0.43 13.76 -0.25
C PRO A 12 -0.45 12.62 -0.78
N ASP A 13 0.17 11.52 -1.21
CA ASP A 13 -0.51 10.35 -1.78
C ASP A 13 -0.90 9.30 -0.71
N LEU A 14 -0.85 9.63 0.59
CA LEU A 14 -1.07 8.66 1.68
C LEU A 14 -2.37 7.85 1.51
N VAL A 15 -3.46 8.49 1.12
CA VAL A 15 -4.77 7.84 0.92
C VAL A 15 -4.71 6.86 -0.26
N LEU A 16 -4.00 7.21 -1.33
CA LEU A 16 -3.82 6.35 -2.49
C LEU A 16 -3.04 5.09 -2.13
N TYR A 17 -1.95 5.25 -1.36
CA TYR A 17 -1.16 4.12 -0.87
C TYR A 17 -1.96 3.21 0.05
N TYR A 18 -2.61 3.74 1.09
CA TYR A 18 -3.32 2.90 2.05
C TYR A 18 -4.54 2.21 1.46
N LYS A 19 -5.32 2.89 0.60
CA LYS A 19 -6.41 2.24 -0.14
C LYS A 19 -5.91 1.09 -1.02
N PHE A 20 -4.80 1.29 -1.73
CA PHE A 20 -4.20 0.23 -2.53
C PHE A 20 -3.74 -0.97 -1.67
N LEU A 21 -3.16 -0.72 -0.50
CA LEU A 21 -2.79 -1.80 0.45
C LEU A 21 -4.02 -2.57 0.97
N MET A 22 -5.14 -1.88 1.23
CA MET A 22 -6.41 -2.52 1.62
C MET A 22 -6.95 -3.42 0.53
N VAL A 23 -6.91 -2.97 -0.73
CA VAL A 23 -7.30 -3.80 -1.90
C VAL A 23 -6.39 -5.03 -2.03
N LEU A 24 -5.07 -4.88 -1.86
CA LEU A 24 -4.13 -6.02 -1.83
C LEU A 24 -4.42 -7.00 -0.68
N ASN A 25 -5.03 -6.52 0.41
CA ASN A 25 -5.47 -7.34 1.53
C ASN A 25 -6.86 -7.96 1.35
N GLY A 26 -7.49 -7.76 0.18
CA GLY A 26 -8.79 -8.35 -0.17
C GLY A 26 -10.00 -7.43 0.01
N ASP A 27 -9.81 -6.22 0.54
CA ASP A 27 -10.89 -5.27 0.75
C ASP A 27 -11.15 -4.43 -0.51
N LYS A 28 -12.00 -4.95 -1.39
CA LYS A 28 -12.33 -4.34 -2.67
C LYS A 28 -13.11 -3.02 -2.54
N GLY A 29 -13.67 -2.71 -1.37
CA GLY A 29 -14.41 -1.46 -1.16
C GLY A 29 -13.54 -0.20 -1.29
N TYR A 30 -12.21 -0.37 -1.24
CA TYR A 30 -11.24 0.72 -1.33
C TYR A 30 -10.68 0.98 -2.73
N ASP A 31 -11.15 0.27 -3.77
CA ASP A 31 -10.63 0.42 -5.15
C ASP A 31 -10.95 1.79 -5.78
N LEU A 32 -12.04 2.43 -5.37
CA LEU A 32 -12.49 3.71 -5.91
C LEU A 32 -12.07 4.91 -5.05
N HIS A 33 -11.76 6.01 -5.74
CA HIS A 33 -11.49 7.33 -5.17
C HIS A 33 -12.64 8.30 -5.48
N PHE A 34 -12.76 9.35 -4.67
CA PHE A 34 -13.78 10.38 -4.90
C PHE A 34 -13.51 11.16 -6.19
N ASN A 35 -12.24 11.52 -6.42
CA ASN A 35 -11.82 12.12 -7.68
C ASN A 35 -11.41 11.00 -8.64
N SER A 36 -11.96 10.99 -9.85
CA SER A 36 -11.71 9.94 -10.85
C SER A 36 -10.27 9.91 -11.39
N THR A 37 -9.55 11.02 -11.25
CA THR A 37 -8.15 11.15 -11.67
C THR A 37 -7.15 10.71 -10.61
N ASP A 38 -7.59 10.59 -9.36
CA ASP A 38 -6.73 10.21 -8.23
C ASP A 38 -6.41 8.72 -8.32
N LYS A 39 -5.15 8.43 -8.68
CA LYS A 39 -4.64 7.07 -8.78
C LYS A 39 -3.13 7.06 -8.61
N LEU A 40 -2.62 6.02 -7.96
CA LEU A 40 -1.19 5.72 -8.02
C LEU A 40 -0.80 5.46 -9.47
N SER A 41 0.36 5.97 -9.87
CA SER A 41 1.03 5.55 -11.10
C SER A 41 1.42 4.07 -11.02
N GLU A 42 1.67 3.45 -12.18
CA GLU A 42 2.03 2.02 -12.22
C GLU A 42 3.34 1.71 -11.48
N SER A 43 4.31 2.63 -11.48
CA SER A 43 5.54 2.49 -10.70
C SER A 43 5.28 2.57 -9.20
N GLN A 44 4.42 3.50 -8.74
CA GLN A 44 4.02 3.61 -7.33
C GLN A 44 3.28 2.34 -6.86
N LYS A 45 2.35 1.80 -7.66
CA LYS A 45 1.67 0.53 -7.35
C LYS A 45 2.65 -0.64 -7.25
N ALA A 46 3.55 -0.78 -8.23
CA ALA A 46 4.55 -1.84 -8.24
C ALA A 46 5.47 -1.75 -7.01
N TYR A 47 5.90 -0.54 -6.66
CA TYR A 47 6.70 -0.28 -5.47
C TYR A 47 5.94 -0.65 -4.18
N ALA A 48 4.72 -0.14 -4.00
CA ALA A 48 3.89 -0.43 -2.83
C ALA A 48 3.63 -1.94 -2.67
N LYS A 49 3.29 -2.64 -3.76
CA LYS A 49 3.08 -4.10 -3.75
C LYS A 49 4.35 -4.85 -3.36
N LYS A 50 5.51 -4.45 -3.88
CA LYS A 50 6.81 -5.06 -3.53
C LYS A 50 7.11 -4.89 -2.04
N GLN A 51 6.95 -3.68 -1.50
CA GLN A 51 7.20 -3.39 -0.08
C GLN A 51 6.20 -4.08 0.84
N TYR A 52 4.93 -4.16 0.44
CA TYR A 52 3.89 -4.87 1.17
C TYR A 52 4.20 -6.37 1.29
N ASN A 53 4.58 -7.01 0.18
CA ASN A 53 4.98 -8.42 0.19
C ASN A 53 6.23 -8.66 1.03
N LEU A 54 7.23 -7.75 0.95
CA LEU A 54 8.43 -7.82 1.78
C LEU A 54 8.07 -7.74 3.27
N PHE A 55 7.18 -6.82 3.65
CA PHE A 55 6.69 -6.69 5.01
C PHE A 55 5.95 -7.94 5.48
N LYS A 56 4.99 -8.46 4.69
CA LYS A 56 4.25 -9.68 5.06
C LYS A 56 5.17 -10.87 5.29
N LYS A 57 6.17 -11.06 4.42
CA LYS A 57 7.16 -12.12 4.58
C LYS A 57 7.98 -11.92 5.85
N TRP A 58 8.57 -10.74 6.01
CA TRP A 58 9.36 -10.41 7.19
C TRP A 58 8.59 -10.59 8.49
N TYR A 59 7.35 -10.09 8.57
CA TYR A 59 6.54 -10.16 9.78
C TYR A 59 6.09 -11.59 10.09
N SER A 60 5.75 -12.37 9.05
CA SER A 60 5.44 -13.80 9.21
C SER A 60 6.63 -14.61 9.71
N ASP A 61 7.87 -14.22 9.38
CA ASP A 61 9.07 -14.88 9.88
C ASP A 61 9.47 -14.39 11.28
N TRP A 62 9.19 -13.13 11.60
CA TRP A 62 9.51 -12.52 12.89
C TRP A 62 8.59 -12.96 14.03
N ASN A 63 7.30 -13.19 13.76
CA ASN A 63 6.29 -13.55 14.76
C ASN A 63 6.05 -15.06 14.88
N LYS A 64 7.07 -15.87 14.57
CA LYS A 64 7.10 -17.32 14.80
C LYS A 64 7.83 -17.60 16.11
#